data_AF-A0A2A2H526-F1
#
_entry.id   AF-A0A2A2H526-F1
#
_cell.length_a   1.000
_cell.length_b   1.000
_cell.length_c   1.000
_cell.angle_alpha   90.00
_cell.angle_beta   90.00
_cell.angle_gamma   90.00
#
_symmetry.space_group_name_H-M   'P 1'
#
loop_
_entity.id
_entity.type
_entity.pdbx_description
1 polymer ?
#
loop_
_entity_poly.entity_id
_entity_poly.type
_entity_poly.pdbx_seq_one_letter_code
_entity_poly.pdbx_strand_id
1 'polypeptide(L)'
;MNGIAELDIWLKSLNYTGKGYGTSALKNLSEKLFNEGFHTLIIRPCAKNIRAVNSYKKAGFVESVFEPEKYYKKEYIDKYAPGDCKDGEDIFMVLKNI
;
A
#
# COMPACT_ATOMS: atom_id res chain seq x y z
N MET A 1 -7.05 2.03 -19.10
CA MET A 1 -6.75 1.58 -17.72
C MET A 1 -5.56 2.39 -17.23
N ASN A 2 -5.67 3.01 -16.05
CA ASN A 2 -4.67 3.93 -15.48
C ASN A 2 -3.49 3.21 -14.80
N GLY A 3 -3.49 1.87 -14.79
CA GLY A 3 -2.34 1.06 -14.39
C GLY A 3 -2.34 0.71 -12.90
N ILE A 4 -1.14 0.78 -12.30
CA ILE A 4 -0.85 0.46 -10.91
C ILE A 4 -0.59 1.75 -10.14
N ALA A 5 -1.09 1.87 -8.92
CA ALA A 5 -0.75 2.97 -8.01
C ALA A 5 -0.15 2.43 -6.70
N GLU A 6 0.90 3.09 -6.22
CA GLU A 6 1.43 2.89 -4.88
C GLU A 6 0.86 3.93 -3.94
N LEU A 7 0.43 3.49 -2.75
CA LEU A 7 -0.21 4.33 -1.76
C LEU A 7 0.65 4.44 -0.52
N ASP A 8 0.76 5.65 0.01
CA ASP A 8 1.18 5.90 1.38
C ASP A 8 0.18 6.75 2.12
N ILE A 9 0.03 6.48 3.42
CA ILE A 9 -0.91 7.20 4.27
C ILE A 9 -0.35 7.39 5.68
N TRP A 10 -0.51 8.62 6.18
CA TRP A 10 -0.18 8.98 7.55
C TRP A 10 -1.39 9.59 8.24
N LEU A 11 -1.62 9.17 9.48
CA LEU A 11 -2.54 9.86 10.36
C LEU A 11 -1.78 10.97 11.10
N LYS A 12 -2.44 12.11 11.30
CA LYS A 12 -1.85 13.30 11.94
C LYS A 12 -1.16 13.01 13.27
N SER A 13 -1.70 12.08 14.08
CA SER A 13 -1.08 11.67 15.34
C SER A 13 -1.58 10.30 15.79
N LEU A 14 -0.91 9.73 16.79
CA LEU A 14 -1.29 8.46 17.43
C LEU A 14 -2.70 8.47 18.02
N ASN A 15 -3.24 9.65 18.39
CA ASN A 15 -4.60 9.82 18.92
C ASN A 15 -5.70 9.43 17.91
N TYR A 16 -5.34 9.30 16.63
CA TYR A 16 -6.24 8.86 15.56
C TYR A 16 -6.07 7.37 15.22
N THR A 17 -5.11 6.67 15.83
CA THR A 17 -4.90 5.23 15.61
C THR A 17 -5.91 4.38 16.41
N GLY A 18 -6.14 3.13 15.99
CA GLY A 18 -7.05 2.21 16.69
C GLY A 18 -8.54 2.50 16.54
N LYS A 19 -8.91 3.59 15.84
CA LYS A 19 -10.30 4.04 15.63
C LYS A 19 -10.89 3.67 14.27
N GLY A 20 -10.14 2.93 13.45
CA GLY A 20 -10.56 2.55 12.10
C GLY A 20 -10.38 3.61 11.01
N TYR A 21 -9.90 4.82 11.34
CA TYR A 21 -9.74 5.90 10.36
C TYR A 21 -8.82 5.53 9.18
N GLY A 22 -7.67 4.91 9.45
CA GLY A 22 -6.76 4.45 8.38
C GLY A 22 -7.42 3.43 7.46
N THR A 23 -8.12 2.45 8.01
CA THR A 23 -8.87 1.46 7.23
C THR A 23 -9.97 2.11 6.39
N SER A 24 -10.75 3.03 6.97
CA SER A 24 -11.82 3.74 6.25
C SER A 24 -11.27 4.62 5.13
N ALA A 25 -10.17 5.34 5.38
CA ALA A 25 -9.53 6.18 4.37
C ALA A 25 -9.03 5.35 3.19
N LEU A 26 -8.39 4.21 3.46
CA LEU A 26 -7.90 3.30 2.41
C LEU A 26 -9.03 2.69 1.59
N LYS A 27 -10.15 2.30 2.22
CA LYS A 27 -11.31 1.77 1.48
C LYS A 27 -11.88 2.81 0.51
N ASN A 28 -12.13 4.02 1.01
CA ASN A 28 -12.68 5.10 0.19
C ASN A 28 -11.72 5.51 -0.95
N LEU A 29 -10.42 5.60 -0.66
CA LEU A 29 -9.40 5.90 -1.67
C LEU A 29 -9.31 4.79 -2.71
N SER A 30 -9.30 3.53 -2.28
CA SER A 30 -9.21 2.38 -3.19
C SER A 30 -10.41 2.32 -4.13
N GLU A 31 -11.62 2.50 -3.61
CA GLU A 31 -12.84 2.59 -4.42
C GLU A 31 -12.75 3.72 -5.45
N LYS A 32 -12.30 4.91 -5.03
CA LYS A 32 -12.12 6.05 -5.95
C LYS A 32 -11.13 5.74 -7.07
N LEU A 33 -9.96 5.17 -6.74
CA LEU A 33 -8.91 4.86 -7.71
C LEU A 33 -9.34 3.73 -8.67
N PHE A 34 -10.05 2.73 -8.18
CA PHE A 34 -10.63 1.70 -9.04
C PHE A 34 -11.67 2.28 -10.01
N ASN A 35 -12.52 3.20 -9.54
CA ASN A 35 -13.46 3.93 -10.40
C ASN A 35 -12.75 4.85 -11.41
N GLU A 36 -11.55 5.32 -11.11
CA GLU A 36 -10.67 6.04 -12.07
C GLU A 36 -9.96 5.10 -13.04
N GLY A 37 -10.10 3.78 -12.90
CA GLY A 37 -9.58 2.79 -13.84
C GLY A 37 -8.17 2.28 -13.53
N PHE A 38 -7.66 2.49 -12.33
CA PHE A 38 -6.54 1.71 -11.81
C PHE A 38 -7.00 0.26 -11.58
N HIS A 39 -6.13 -0.72 -11.81
CA HIS A 39 -6.47 -2.14 -11.63
C HIS A 39 -5.77 -2.77 -10.42
N THR A 40 -4.71 -2.14 -9.91
CA THR A 40 -3.92 -2.66 -8.81
C THR A 40 -3.38 -1.52 -7.96
N LEU A 41 -3.55 -1.68 -6.65
CA LEU A 41 -3.02 -0.78 -5.63
C LEU A 41 -2.01 -1.55 -4.80
N ILE A 42 -0.88 -0.93 -4.50
CA ILE A 42 0.18 -1.52 -3.68
C ILE A 42 0.49 -0.61 -2.48
N ILE A 43 0.95 -1.22 -1.39
CA ILE A 43 1.43 -0.51 -0.20
C ILE A 43 2.54 -1.33 0.47
N ARG A 44 3.54 -0.64 1.04
CA ARG A 44 4.76 -1.24 1.58
C ARG A 44 5.07 -0.80 3.02
N PRO A 45 4.28 -1.19 4.03
CA PRO A 45 4.63 -0.87 5.42
C PRO A 45 5.90 -1.59 5.88
N CYS A 46 6.64 -0.98 6.80
CA CYS A 46 7.63 -1.72 7.59
C CYS A 46 6.95 -2.83 8.38
N ALA A 47 7.53 -4.03 8.41
CA ALA A 47 7.01 -5.20 9.15
C ALA A 47 6.77 -4.89 10.63
N LYS A 48 7.62 -4.06 11.25
CA LYS A 48 7.47 -3.62 12.64
C LYS A 48 6.24 -2.75 12.89
N ASN A 49 5.65 -2.14 11.85
CA ASN A 49 4.44 -1.34 11.96
C ASN A 49 3.19 -2.22 11.89
N ILE A 50 3.04 -3.10 12.89
CA ILE A 50 1.95 -4.08 12.99
C ILE A 50 0.57 -3.41 12.93
N ARG A 51 0.44 -2.17 13.42
CA ARG A 51 -0.81 -1.40 13.35
C ARG A 51 -1.20 -1.06 11.91
N ALA A 52 -0.24 -0.62 11.10
CA ALA A 52 -0.45 -0.34 9.68
C ALA A 52 -0.78 -1.62 8.91
N VAL A 53 0.04 -2.67 9.07
CA VAL A 53 -0.18 -3.98 8.43
C VAL A 53 -1.60 -4.49 8.68
N ASN A 54 -2.05 -4.50 9.94
CA ASN A 54 -3.40 -4.93 10.29
C ASN A 54 -4.50 -4.01 9.74
N SER A 55 -4.25 -2.70 9.67
CA SER A 55 -5.17 -1.74 9.05
C SER A 55 -5.34 -2.02 7.56
N TYR A 56 -4.24 -2.37 6.86
CA TYR A 56 -4.23 -2.62 5.42
C TYR A 56 -4.91 -3.96 5.10
N LYS A 57 -4.66 -5.01 5.90
CA LYS A 57 -5.41 -6.28 5.83
C LYS A 57 -6.92 -6.07 5.97
N LYS A 58 -7.35 -5.25 6.93
CA LYS A 58 -8.78 -4.90 7.11
C LYS A 58 -9.36 -4.06 5.97
N ALA A 59 -8.50 -3.35 5.23
CA ALA A 59 -8.89 -2.63 4.02
C ALA A 59 -8.95 -3.54 2.78
N GLY A 60 -8.53 -4.81 2.89
CA GLY A 60 -8.60 -5.81 1.82
C GLY A 60 -7.25 -6.12 1.18
N PHE A 61 -6.18 -5.41 1.54
CA PHE A 61 -4.84 -5.70 1.03
C PHE A 61 -4.35 -7.06 1.55
N VAL A 62 -3.69 -7.81 0.68
CA VAL A 62 -3.08 -9.11 1.00
C VAL A 62 -1.57 -9.03 0.82
N GLU A 63 -0.82 -9.73 1.67
CA GLU A 63 0.63 -9.85 1.50
C GLU A 63 0.95 -10.62 0.21
N SER A 64 2.02 -10.22 -0.48
CA SER A 64 2.46 -10.83 -1.72
C SER A 64 3.98 -10.78 -1.85
N VAL A 65 4.50 -11.40 -2.91
CA VAL A 65 5.93 -11.36 -3.22
C VAL A 65 6.21 -10.08 -4.02
N PHE A 66 7.23 -9.34 -3.59
CA PHE A 66 7.63 -8.12 -4.29
C PHE A 66 8.55 -8.46 -5.47
N GLU A 67 8.06 -8.20 -6.67
CA GLU A 67 8.80 -8.32 -7.93
C GLU A 67 8.79 -6.95 -8.62
N PRO A 68 9.79 -6.07 -8.36
CA PRO A 68 9.77 -4.67 -8.77
C PRO A 68 9.42 -4.45 -10.25
N GLU A 69 9.89 -5.33 -11.13
CA GLU A 69 9.68 -5.28 -12.58
C GLU A 69 8.21 -5.42 -12.98
N LYS A 70 7.35 -5.96 -12.09
CA LYS A 70 5.90 -6.06 -12.31
C LYS A 70 5.14 -4.81 -11.90
N TYR A 71 5.71 -3.98 -11.03
CA TYR A 71 5.00 -2.88 -10.37
C TYR A 71 5.56 -1.50 -10.72
N TYR A 72 6.84 -1.41 -11.06
CA TYR A 72 7.52 -0.17 -11.39
C TYR A 72 8.03 -0.16 -12.83
N LYS A 73 8.10 1.04 -13.42
CA LYS A 73 8.87 1.23 -14.65
C LYS A 73 10.35 1.06 -14.37
N LYS A 74 11.10 0.58 -15.36
CA LYS A 74 12.53 0.26 -15.22
C LYS A 74 13.34 1.43 -14.67
N GLU A 75 13.07 2.66 -15.13
CA GLU A 75 13.75 3.88 -14.67
C GLU A 75 13.51 4.25 -13.20
N TYR A 76 12.56 3.59 -12.54
CA TYR A 76 12.15 3.86 -11.16
C TYR A 76 12.54 2.74 -10.19
N ILE A 77 12.96 1.57 -10.69
CA ILE A 77 13.31 0.42 -9.83
C ILE A 77 14.43 0.78 -8.87
N ASP A 78 15.57 1.27 -9.36
CA ASP A 78 16.73 1.57 -8.51
C ASP A 78 16.42 2.61 -7.42
N LYS A 79 15.45 3.49 -7.69
CA LYS A 79 15.07 4.58 -6.78
C LYS A 79 14.04 4.13 -5.73
N TYR A 80 13.05 3.32 -6.10
CA TYR A 80 11.89 3.04 -5.25
C TYR A 80 11.78 1.56 -4.80
N ALA A 81 12.41 0.62 -5.51
CA ALA A 81 12.44 -0.78 -5.09
C ALA A 81 13.13 -1.02 -3.72
N PRO A 82 14.17 -0.26 -3.31
CA PRO A 82 14.74 -0.44 -1.98
C PRO A 82 13.74 -0.24 -0.83
N GLY A 83 12.73 0.62 -1.02
CA GLY A 83 11.73 0.93 0.00
C GLY A 83 12.20 1.94 1.05
N ASP A 84 11.31 2.28 1.97
CA ASP A 84 11.52 3.32 3.00
C ASP A 84 11.93 2.76 4.36
N CYS A 85 11.78 1.46 4.57
CA CYS A 85 12.23 0.80 5.79
C CYS A 85 13.69 0.37 5.64
N LYS A 86 14.31 -0.06 6.75
CA LYS A 86 15.66 -0.63 6.67
C LYS A 86 15.65 -1.79 5.67
N ASP A 87 16.72 -1.92 4.89
CA ASP A 87 16.85 -2.86 3.77
C ASP A 87 16.14 -4.20 4.05
N GLY A 88 15.05 -4.45 3.33
CA GLY A 88 14.29 -5.71 3.37
C GLY A 88 13.27 -5.87 4.50
N GLU A 89 13.02 -4.84 5.33
CA GLU A 89 11.99 -4.89 6.38
C GLU A 89 10.57 -4.59 5.88
N ASP A 90 10.38 -4.28 4.60
CA ASP A 90 9.05 -4.00 4.03
C ASP A 90 8.21 -5.26 3.89
N ILE A 91 6.91 -5.12 4.12
CA ILE A 91 5.92 -6.10 3.69
C ILE A 91 5.26 -5.56 2.44
N PHE A 92 5.36 -6.28 1.33
CA PHE A 92 4.65 -5.91 0.11
C PHE A 92 3.21 -6.40 0.15
N MET A 93 2.26 -5.47 0.02
CA MET A 93 0.84 -5.79 0.06
C MET A 93 0.12 -5.23 -1.16
N VAL A 94 -0.84 -6.00 -1.67
CA VAL A 94 -1.55 -5.72 -2.93
C VAL A 94 -3.06 -5.77 -2.71
N LEU A 95 -3.78 -4.87 -3.38
CA LEU A 95 -5.22 -4.91 -3.57
C LEU A 95 -5.54 -4.83 -5.07
N LYS A 96 -6.35 -5.74 -5.59
CA LYS A 96 -6.75 -5.78 -7.01
C LYS A 96 -8.24 -5.51 -7.15
N ASN A 97 -8.61 -4.81 -8.22
CA ASN A 97 -10.00 -4.70 -8.63
C ASN A 97 -10.40 -6.05 -9.27
N ILE A 98 -11.36 -6.76 -8.67
CA ILE A 98 -11.86 -8.07 -9.14
C ILE A 98 -13.10 -7.85 -9.98
#